data_AF-A0AAW1MD17-F1
#
_entry.id   AF-A0AAW1MD17-F1
#
_cell.length_a   1.000
_cell.length_b   1.000
_cell.length_c   1.000
_cell.angle_alpha   90.00
_cell.angle_beta   90.00
_cell.angle_gamma   90.00
#
_symmetry.space_group_name_H-M   'P 1'
#
loop_
_entity.id
_entity.type
_entity.pdbx_description
1 polymer ?
#
loop_
_entity_poly.entity_id
_entity_poly.type
_entity_poly.pdbx_seq_one_letter_code
_entity_poly.pdbx_strand_id
1 'polypeptide(L)'
;MDTISRPHFDSKDEEIEYWKSLAEQIMQEKDNVQRDFEEFMTESQQLEREYEVTIDQNEKKIIELKTSNMKTQNEIDSLKLKLDNSTKEKEDLEKELCSLRKEKLDSYKKIRELEQKNDDLERAQRMITESISAVETALNGAIERNAILESEIDEKESLKEKVQRLTDEARDLKQELQVRERCPDNERNMNGHLDSNRLKVENETQTTPVKRDPNVNIDTQFSPSSRILALNIVGDLLRKVGNLEAKLGQCRNGYRESLESKRIRHTARGRTSPSVQGFTK
;
A
#
# COMPACT_ATOMS: atom_id res chain seq x y z
N MET A 1 64.30 56.13 -78.44
CA MET A 1 65.16 56.47 -79.60
C MET A 1 65.75 57.83 -79.30
N ASP A 2 66.70 57.87 -78.36
CA ASP A 2 67.51 59.05 -78.15
C ASP A 2 68.71 58.93 -79.06
N THR A 3 68.84 59.89 -79.99
CA THR A 3 69.98 60.00 -80.87
C THR A 3 71.20 60.33 -80.01
N ILE A 4 72.03 59.32 -79.74
CA ILE A 4 73.32 59.47 -79.05
C ILE A 4 74.19 60.36 -79.94
N SER A 5 74.22 61.66 -79.64
CA SER A 5 75.14 62.59 -80.27
C SER A 5 76.55 62.18 -79.87
N ARG A 6 77.39 61.90 -80.86
CA ARG A 6 78.76 61.42 -80.63
C ARG A 6 79.57 62.58 -80.03
N PRO A 7 80.12 62.44 -78.82
CA PRO A 7 80.86 63.52 -78.18
C PRO A 7 82.07 63.90 -79.03
N HIS A 8 82.30 65.20 -79.18
CA HIS A 8 83.44 65.79 -79.90
C HIS A 8 84.47 66.27 -78.87
N PHE A 9 85.75 65.99 -79.11
CA PHE A 9 86.83 66.21 -78.15
C PHE A 9 87.94 67.05 -78.77
N ASP A 10 88.50 67.99 -78.00
CA ASP A 10 89.55 68.89 -78.47
C ASP A 10 90.95 68.26 -78.35
N SER A 11 91.08 67.18 -77.58
CA SER A 11 92.29 66.35 -77.51
C SER A 11 91.97 64.87 -77.27
N LYS A 12 92.94 63.99 -77.60
CA LYS A 12 92.84 62.55 -77.29
C LYS A 12 92.77 62.27 -75.79
N ASP A 13 93.40 63.11 -74.96
CA ASP A 13 93.39 62.93 -73.50
C ASP A 13 92.00 63.23 -72.93
N GLU A 14 91.31 64.23 -73.47
CA GLU A 14 89.92 64.57 -73.09
C GLU A 14 88.92 63.49 -73.50
N GLU A 15 89.11 62.89 -74.69
CA GLU A 15 88.33 61.72 -75.12
C GLU A 15 88.54 60.52 -74.17
N ILE A 16 89.79 60.24 -73.79
CA ILE A 16 90.12 59.15 -72.86
C ILE A 16 89.51 59.40 -71.48
N GLU A 17 89.59 60.62 -70.97
CA GLU A 17 89.07 61.00 -69.66
C GLU A 17 87.54 60.92 -69.62
N TYR A 18 86.84 61.39 -70.66
CA TYR A 18 85.40 61.23 -70.80
C TYR A 18 84.96 59.77 -70.82
N TRP A 19 85.60 58.92 -71.64
CA TRP A 19 85.22 57.50 -71.71
C TRP A 19 85.54 56.75 -70.42
N LYS A 20 86.61 57.14 -69.70
CA LYS A 20 86.92 56.60 -68.36
C LYS A 20 85.87 57.01 -67.34
N SER A 21 85.50 58.29 -67.26
CA SER A 21 84.48 58.75 -66.31
C SER A 21 83.12 58.16 -66.62
N LEU A 22 82.77 58.01 -67.91
CA LEU A 22 81.52 57.37 -68.31
C LEU A 22 81.50 55.88 -67.97
N ALA A 23 82.62 55.16 -68.19
CA ALA A 23 82.73 53.76 -67.78
C ALA A 23 82.62 53.60 -66.25
N GLU A 24 83.25 54.49 -65.49
CA GLU A 24 83.20 54.51 -64.02
C GLU A 24 81.78 54.83 -63.52
N GLN A 25 81.08 55.79 -64.14
CA GLN A 25 79.69 56.11 -63.87
C GLN A 25 78.77 54.91 -64.15
N ILE A 26 78.91 54.27 -65.32
CA ILE A 26 78.13 53.07 -65.68
C ILE A 26 78.41 51.93 -64.71
N MET A 27 79.67 51.75 -64.28
CA MET A 27 80.03 50.76 -63.27
C MET A 27 79.32 51.04 -61.95
N GLN A 28 79.35 52.29 -61.49
CA GLN A 28 78.70 52.70 -60.25
C GLN A 28 77.18 52.56 -60.32
N GLU A 29 76.55 52.94 -61.43
CA GLU A 29 75.11 52.72 -61.66
C GLU A 29 74.76 51.24 -61.65
N LYS A 30 75.55 50.40 -62.34
CA LYS A 30 75.35 48.96 -62.37
C LYS A 30 75.51 48.35 -60.97
N ASP A 31 76.47 48.80 -60.17
CA ASP A 31 76.65 48.34 -58.79
C ASP A 31 75.55 48.85 -57.85
N ASN A 32 75.01 50.04 -58.09
CA ASN A 32 73.85 50.55 -57.36
C ASN A 32 72.57 49.75 -57.68
N VAL A 33 72.27 49.54 -58.96
CA VAL A 33 71.13 48.73 -59.40
C VAL A 33 71.24 47.29 -58.89
N GLN A 34 72.45 46.73 -58.87
CA GLN A 34 72.71 45.41 -58.29
C GLN A 34 72.34 45.37 -56.80
N ARG A 35 72.74 46.38 -56.03
CA ARG A 35 72.43 46.50 -54.60
C ARG A 35 70.93 46.65 -54.37
N ASP A 36 70.28 47.54 -55.11
CA ASP A 36 68.83 47.77 -55.00
C ASP A 36 68.05 46.50 -55.35
N PHE A 37 68.53 45.73 -56.34
CA PHE A 37 67.95 44.44 -56.70
C PHE A 37 68.12 43.40 -55.58
N GLU A 38 69.30 43.31 -54.97
CA GLU A 38 69.56 42.41 -53.84
C GLU A 38 68.71 42.75 -52.60
N GLU A 39 68.53 44.05 -52.32
CA GLU A 39 67.62 44.54 -51.27
C GLU A 39 66.18 44.16 -51.58
N PHE A 40 65.69 44.42 -52.80
CA PHE A 40 64.34 44.03 -53.23
C PHE A 40 64.09 42.52 -53.11
N MET A 41 65.05 41.70 -53.55
CA MET A 41 64.96 40.25 -53.43
C MET A 41 64.88 39.80 -51.97
N THR A 42 65.66 40.42 -51.09
CA THR A 42 65.68 40.11 -49.66
C THR A 42 64.37 40.50 -48.98
N GLU A 43 63.85 41.69 -49.27
CA GLU A 43 62.56 42.18 -48.77
C GLU A 43 61.40 41.30 -49.24
N SER A 44 61.38 40.93 -50.52
CA SER A 44 60.38 40.03 -51.09
C SER A 44 60.38 38.67 -50.38
N GLN A 45 61.57 38.09 -50.15
CA GLN A 45 61.69 36.82 -49.42
C GLN A 45 61.28 36.95 -47.95
N GLN A 46 61.53 38.10 -47.32
CA GLN A 46 61.07 38.34 -45.95
C GLN A 46 59.55 38.44 -45.89
N LEU A 47 58.93 39.17 -46.82
CA LEU A 47 57.49 39.30 -46.92
C LEU A 47 56.81 37.95 -47.19
N GLU A 48 57.38 37.13 -48.06
CA GLU A 48 56.89 35.77 -48.31
C GLU A 48 56.90 34.91 -47.03
N ARG A 49 58.00 34.94 -46.27
CA ARG A 49 58.09 34.26 -44.96
C ARG A 49 57.05 34.77 -43.96
N GLU A 50 56.79 36.08 -43.93
CA GLU A 50 55.77 36.66 -43.05
C GLU A 50 54.35 36.20 -43.44
N TYR A 51 54.07 36.09 -44.75
CA TYR A 51 52.81 35.52 -45.24
C TYR A 51 52.68 34.03 -44.91
N GLU A 52 53.72 33.23 -45.11
CA GLU A 52 53.72 31.79 -44.76
C GLU A 52 53.43 31.59 -43.27
N VAL A 53 54.11 32.33 -42.38
CA VAL A 53 53.86 32.26 -40.94
C VAL A 53 52.42 32.63 -40.59
N THR A 54 51.86 33.65 -41.24
CA THR A 54 50.48 34.09 -41.00
C THR A 54 49.47 33.05 -41.49
N ILE A 55 49.72 32.43 -42.65
CA ILE A 55 48.89 31.34 -43.20
C ILE A 55 48.92 30.16 -42.24
N ASP A 56 50.09 29.71 -41.80
CA ASP A 56 50.26 28.60 -40.86
C ASP A 56 49.51 28.83 -39.54
N GLN A 57 49.59 30.05 -38.99
CA GLN A 57 48.87 30.41 -37.77
C GLN A 57 47.36 30.37 -37.97
N ASN A 58 46.86 30.88 -39.10
CA ASN A 58 45.45 30.86 -39.44
C ASN A 58 44.94 29.43 -39.66
N GLU A 59 45.70 28.57 -40.35
CA GLU A 59 45.37 27.17 -40.56
C GLU A 59 45.28 26.40 -39.24
N LYS A 60 46.26 26.58 -38.34
CA LYS A 60 46.23 26.01 -36.98
C LYS A 60 44.98 26.45 -36.23
N LYS A 61 44.66 27.75 -36.26
CA LYS A 61 43.46 28.29 -35.61
C LYS A 61 42.17 27.73 -36.19
N ILE A 62 42.09 27.52 -37.51
CA ILE A 62 40.93 26.88 -38.15
C ILE A 62 40.77 25.44 -37.66
N ILE A 63 41.86 24.68 -37.56
CA ILE A 63 41.83 23.28 -37.10
C ILE A 63 41.40 23.21 -35.62
N GLU A 64 41.93 24.08 -34.78
CA GLU A 64 41.56 24.18 -33.36
C GLU A 64 40.07 24.51 -33.19
N LEU A 65 39.59 25.54 -33.90
CA LEU A 65 38.18 25.93 -33.87
C LEU A 65 37.27 24.81 -34.38
N LYS A 66 37.65 24.11 -35.46
CA LYS A 66 36.90 22.94 -35.97
C LYS A 66 36.84 21.82 -34.94
N THR A 67 37.96 21.52 -34.30
CA THR A 67 38.05 20.47 -33.27
C THR A 67 37.21 20.83 -32.04
N SER A 68 37.27 22.09 -31.60
CA SER A 68 36.43 22.59 -30.50
C SER A 68 34.95 22.53 -30.85
N ASN A 69 34.57 22.95 -32.06
CA ASN A 69 33.19 22.91 -32.52
C ASN A 69 32.66 21.46 -32.56
N MET A 70 33.46 20.51 -33.07
CA MET A 70 33.11 19.09 -33.08
C MET A 70 32.90 18.54 -31.65
N LYS A 71 33.75 18.93 -30.68
CA LYS A 71 33.58 18.53 -29.28
C LYS A 71 32.28 19.07 -28.68
N THR A 72 32.01 20.37 -28.86
CA THR A 72 30.75 21.00 -28.40
C THR A 72 29.54 20.35 -29.06
N GLN A 73 29.61 20.05 -30.35
CA GLN A 73 28.51 19.38 -31.07
C GLN A 73 28.23 17.98 -30.50
N ASN A 74 29.27 17.18 -30.24
CA ASN A 74 29.11 15.87 -29.61
C ASN A 74 28.50 15.96 -28.20
N GLU A 75 28.88 16.98 -27.43
CA GLU A 75 28.30 17.23 -26.10
C GLU A 75 26.82 17.61 -26.21
N ILE A 76 26.45 18.49 -27.15
CA ILE A 76 25.07 18.85 -27.44
C ILE A 76 24.25 17.59 -27.78
N ASP A 77 24.75 16.73 -28.65
CA ASP A 77 24.02 15.52 -29.07
C ASP A 77 23.92 14.49 -27.93
N SER A 78 24.94 14.39 -27.08
CA SER A 78 24.87 13.59 -25.84
C SER A 78 23.83 14.12 -24.86
N LEU A 79 23.75 15.43 -24.66
CA LEU A 79 22.78 16.07 -23.78
C LEU A 79 21.35 15.94 -24.32
N LYS A 80 21.14 16.09 -25.62
CA LYS A 80 19.84 15.84 -26.27
C LYS A 80 19.37 14.40 -26.04
N LEU A 81 20.25 13.42 -26.25
CA LEU A 81 19.89 12.01 -26.01
C LEU A 81 19.53 11.74 -24.54
N LYS A 82 20.25 12.34 -23.59
CA LYS A 82 19.92 12.23 -22.16
C LYS A 82 18.58 12.89 -21.83
N LEU A 83 18.30 14.05 -22.43
CA LEU A 83 17.03 14.74 -22.28
C LEU A 83 15.88 13.88 -22.81
N ASP A 84 16.01 13.33 -24.02
CA ASP A 84 15.00 12.47 -24.65
C ASP A 84 14.72 11.18 -23.85
N ASN A 85 15.76 10.61 -23.22
CA ASN A 85 15.58 9.46 -22.34
C ASN A 85 14.86 9.86 -21.03
N SER A 86 15.23 11.00 -20.45
CA SER A 86 14.61 11.51 -19.23
C SER A 86 13.14 11.91 -19.45
N THR A 87 12.81 12.46 -20.63
CA THR A 87 11.41 12.80 -20.97
C THR A 87 10.57 11.55 -21.14
N LYS A 88 11.08 10.50 -21.82
CA LYS A 88 10.39 9.20 -21.91
C LYS A 88 10.14 8.57 -20.55
N GLU A 89 11.16 8.52 -19.68
CA GLU A 89 11.00 8.00 -18.33
C GLU A 89 9.95 8.79 -17.54
N LYS A 90 9.95 10.13 -17.66
CA LYS A 90 8.94 10.98 -17.04
C LYS A 90 7.53 10.67 -17.56
N GLU A 91 7.35 10.53 -18.88
CA GLU A 91 6.06 10.18 -19.48
C GLU A 91 5.54 8.83 -18.98
N ASP A 92 6.41 7.83 -18.85
CA ASP A 92 6.02 6.51 -18.37
C ASP A 92 5.64 6.53 -16.88
N LEU A 93 6.38 7.27 -16.05
CA LEU A 93 6.02 7.50 -14.64
C LEU A 93 4.69 8.26 -14.51
N GLU A 94 4.42 9.24 -15.38
CA GLU A 94 3.15 9.97 -15.40
C GLU A 94 1.97 9.06 -15.76
N LYS A 95 2.15 8.14 -16.72
CA LYS A 95 1.14 7.11 -17.06
C LYS A 95 0.86 6.19 -15.88
N GLU A 96 1.90 5.69 -15.21
CA GLU A 96 1.75 4.81 -14.03
C GLU A 96 1.02 5.54 -12.88
N LEU A 97 1.39 6.80 -12.61
CA LEU A 97 0.70 7.64 -11.63
C LEU A 97 -0.78 7.84 -11.96
N CYS A 98 -1.12 8.01 -13.25
CA CYS A 98 -2.50 8.11 -13.69
C CYS A 98 -3.27 6.79 -13.45
N SER A 99 -2.66 5.65 -13.78
CA SER A 99 -3.24 4.33 -13.50
C SER A 99 -3.51 4.11 -12.02
N LEU A 100 -2.51 4.38 -11.17
CA LEU A 100 -2.63 4.22 -9.72
C LEU A 100 -3.71 5.14 -9.12
N ARG A 101 -3.86 6.37 -9.64
CA ARG A 101 -4.93 7.27 -9.22
C ARG A 101 -6.31 6.72 -9.60
N LYS A 102 -6.45 6.13 -10.78
CA LYS A 102 -7.69 5.48 -11.22
C LYS A 102 -8.02 4.26 -10.35
N GLU A 103 -7.06 3.38 -10.13
CA GLU A 103 -7.21 2.19 -9.27
C GLU A 103 -7.57 2.57 -7.82
N LYS A 104 -6.96 3.62 -7.29
CA LYS A 104 -7.31 4.18 -5.97
C LYS A 104 -8.76 4.65 -5.93
N LEU A 105 -9.21 5.38 -6.96
CA LEU A 105 -10.59 5.86 -7.04
C LEU A 105 -11.58 4.68 -7.09
N ASP A 106 -11.29 3.68 -7.91
CA ASP A 106 -12.16 2.50 -8.06
C ASP A 106 -12.18 1.65 -6.78
N SER A 107 -11.05 1.57 -6.05
CA SER A 107 -10.98 0.95 -4.73
C SER A 107 -11.87 1.66 -3.71
N TYR A 108 -11.88 3.00 -3.68
CA TYR A 108 -12.80 3.75 -2.80
C TYR A 108 -14.27 3.53 -3.13
N LYS A 109 -14.62 3.49 -4.43
CA LYS A 109 -15.98 3.11 -4.84
C LYS A 109 -16.33 1.72 -4.33
N LYS A 110 -15.40 0.78 -4.47
CA LYS A 110 -15.64 -0.60 -4.05
C LYS A 110 -15.82 -0.73 -2.53
N ILE A 111 -15.03 0.00 -1.76
CA ILE A 111 -15.17 0.07 -0.29
C ILE A 111 -16.58 0.56 0.06
N ARG A 112 -17.02 1.68 -0.54
CA ARG A 112 -18.35 2.24 -0.27
C ARG A 112 -19.49 1.27 -0.63
N GLU A 113 -19.37 0.55 -1.75
CA GLU A 113 -20.34 -0.49 -2.12
C GLU A 113 -20.39 -1.63 -1.11
N LEU A 114 -19.24 -2.05 -0.58
CA LEU A 114 -19.16 -3.11 0.42
C LEU A 114 -19.73 -2.65 1.76
N GLU A 115 -19.45 -1.42 2.18
CA GLU A 115 -20.04 -0.80 3.37
C GLU A 115 -21.57 -0.77 3.27
N GLN A 116 -22.12 -0.30 2.15
CA GLN A 116 -23.57 -0.29 1.93
C GLN A 116 -24.18 -1.70 2.00
N LYS A 117 -23.55 -2.68 1.36
CA LYS A 117 -24.03 -4.08 1.43
C LYS A 117 -23.95 -4.65 2.83
N ASN A 118 -22.93 -4.27 3.61
CA ASN A 118 -22.83 -4.69 5.00
C ASN A 118 -23.96 -4.10 5.84
N ASP A 119 -24.25 -2.80 5.68
CA ASP A 119 -25.38 -2.15 6.36
C ASP A 119 -26.72 -2.82 6.01
N ASP A 120 -26.94 -3.18 4.74
CA ASP A 120 -28.13 -3.89 4.29
C ASP A 120 -28.23 -5.29 4.93
N LEU A 121 -27.11 -6.02 5.01
CA LEU A 121 -27.04 -7.33 5.66
C LEU A 121 -27.32 -7.24 7.17
N GLU A 122 -26.72 -6.27 7.86
CA GLU A 122 -26.97 -6.04 9.28
C GLU A 122 -28.43 -5.68 9.55
N ARG A 123 -29.05 -4.87 8.67
CA ARG A 123 -30.48 -4.55 8.75
C ARG A 123 -31.33 -5.81 8.59
N ALA A 124 -31.05 -6.63 7.58
CA ALA A 124 -31.75 -7.89 7.35
C ALA A 124 -31.62 -8.83 8.55
N GLN A 125 -30.41 -8.92 9.13
CA GLN A 125 -30.15 -9.71 10.33
C GLN A 125 -31.01 -9.24 11.51
N ARG A 126 -31.08 -7.92 11.78
CA ARG A 126 -31.93 -7.37 12.86
C ARG A 126 -33.41 -7.73 12.66
N MET A 127 -33.92 -7.62 11.43
CA MET A 127 -35.31 -8.00 11.14
C MET A 127 -35.57 -9.49 11.35
N ILE A 128 -34.63 -10.35 10.94
CA ILE A 128 -34.74 -11.80 11.14
C ILE A 128 -34.69 -12.14 12.63
N THR A 129 -33.79 -11.52 13.40
CA THR A 129 -33.71 -11.73 14.85
C THR A 129 -35.02 -11.34 15.55
N GLU A 130 -35.62 -10.20 15.18
CA GLU A 130 -36.93 -9.79 15.70
C GLU A 130 -38.03 -10.79 15.32
N SER A 131 -38.04 -11.25 14.06
CA SER A 131 -38.98 -12.27 13.60
C SER A 131 -38.83 -13.59 14.36
N ILE A 132 -37.61 -14.00 14.71
CA ILE A 132 -37.35 -15.19 15.53
C ILE A 132 -37.92 -14.99 16.93
N SER A 133 -37.61 -13.86 17.57
CA SER A 133 -38.14 -13.50 18.91
C SER A 133 -39.67 -13.52 18.96
N ALA A 134 -40.33 -13.01 17.92
CA ALA A 134 -41.78 -13.05 17.81
C ALA A 134 -42.34 -14.48 17.72
N VAL A 135 -41.68 -15.35 16.94
CA VAL A 135 -42.05 -16.77 16.83
C VAL A 135 -41.80 -17.52 18.15
N GLU A 136 -40.69 -17.26 18.82
CA GLU A 136 -40.38 -17.83 20.14
C GLU A 136 -41.45 -17.45 21.18
N THR A 137 -41.85 -16.17 21.20
CA THR A 137 -42.92 -15.68 22.08
C THR A 137 -44.26 -16.37 21.77
N ALA A 138 -44.62 -16.50 20.50
CA ALA A 138 -45.84 -17.19 20.08
C ALA A 138 -45.82 -18.68 20.46
N LEU A 139 -44.67 -19.34 20.33
CA LEU A 139 -44.48 -20.73 20.71
C LEU A 139 -44.62 -20.91 22.23
N ASN A 140 -43.99 -20.05 23.03
CA ASN A 140 -44.13 -20.08 24.49
C ASN A 140 -45.58 -19.93 24.92
N GLY A 141 -46.34 -19.00 24.33
CA GLY A 141 -47.77 -18.84 24.61
C GLY A 141 -48.63 -20.03 24.13
N ALA A 142 -48.18 -20.80 23.13
CA ALA A 142 -48.84 -22.06 22.77
C ALA A 142 -48.54 -23.17 23.78
N ILE A 143 -47.30 -23.25 24.27
CA ILE A 143 -46.89 -24.20 25.31
C ILE A 143 -47.68 -23.95 26.60
N GLU A 144 -47.78 -22.69 27.05
CA GLU A 144 -48.55 -22.32 28.25
C GLU A 144 -50.02 -22.73 28.13
N ARG A 145 -50.65 -22.47 26.97
CA ARG A 145 -52.04 -22.88 26.72
C ARG A 145 -52.20 -24.40 26.73
N ASN A 146 -51.26 -25.14 26.14
CA ASN A 146 -51.28 -26.60 26.17
C ASN A 146 -51.16 -27.14 27.60
N ALA A 147 -50.29 -26.56 28.43
CA ALA A 147 -50.16 -26.97 29.83
C ALA A 147 -51.46 -26.74 30.63
N ILE A 148 -52.19 -25.65 30.38
CA ILE A 148 -53.50 -25.41 31.00
C ILE A 148 -54.51 -26.47 30.53
N LEU A 149 -54.56 -26.73 29.22
CA LEU A 149 -55.47 -27.74 28.66
C LEU A 149 -55.16 -29.15 29.18
N GLU A 150 -53.90 -29.51 29.39
CA GLU A 150 -53.50 -30.77 30.02
C GLU A 150 -54.06 -30.86 31.45
N SER A 151 -53.93 -29.79 32.25
CA SER A 151 -54.53 -29.73 33.60
C SER A 151 -56.06 -29.82 33.58
N GLU A 152 -56.73 -29.16 32.64
CA GLU A 152 -58.19 -29.25 32.48
C GLU A 152 -58.65 -30.67 32.10
N ILE A 153 -57.85 -31.39 31.31
CA ILE A 153 -58.08 -32.80 30.97
C ILE A 153 -57.91 -33.66 32.23
N ASP A 154 -56.85 -33.47 33.01
CA ASP A 154 -56.61 -34.20 34.26
C ASP A 154 -57.75 -33.99 35.27
N GLU A 155 -58.23 -32.75 35.45
CA GLU A 155 -59.38 -32.45 36.32
C GLU A 155 -60.65 -33.15 35.84
N LYS A 156 -60.90 -33.14 34.53
CA LYS A 156 -62.03 -33.84 33.92
C LYS A 156 -61.96 -35.35 34.16
N GLU A 157 -60.77 -35.95 34.11
CA GLU A 157 -60.56 -37.36 34.43
C GLU A 157 -60.81 -37.66 35.91
N SER A 158 -60.30 -36.83 36.82
CA SER A 158 -60.59 -36.96 38.26
C SER A 158 -62.08 -36.87 38.58
N LEU A 159 -62.80 -35.95 37.94
CA LEU A 159 -64.25 -35.83 38.10
C LEU A 159 -65.00 -37.05 37.55
N LYS A 160 -64.57 -37.60 36.41
CA LYS A 160 -65.13 -38.85 35.88
C LYS A 160 -64.96 -40.00 36.87
N GLU A 161 -63.79 -40.15 37.48
CA GLU A 161 -63.57 -41.17 38.52
C GLU A 161 -64.50 -40.98 39.72
N LYS A 162 -64.66 -39.75 40.21
CA LYS A 162 -65.57 -39.45 41.32
C LYS A 162 -67.02 -39.77 40.97
N VAL A 163 -67.47 -39.41 39.77
CA VAL A 163 -68.81 -39.74 39.27
C VAL A 163 -68.98 -41.26 39.19
N GLN A 164 -67.98 -41.99 38.70
CA GLN A 164 -68.02 -43.45 38.64
C GLN A 164 -68.15 -44.06 40.04
N ARG A 165 -67.33 -43.62 41.01
CA ARG A 165 -67.42 -44.08 42.41
C ARG A 165 -68.79 -43.80 43.03
N LEU A 166 -69.31 -42.58 42.91
CA LEU A 166 -70.64 -42.22 43.42
C LEU A 166 -71.74 -43.02 42.72
N THR A 167 -71.58 -43.36 41.44
CA THR A 167 -72.53 -44.20 40.70
C THR A 167 -72.52 -45.64 41.21
N ASP A 168 -71.33 -46.17 41.53
CA ASP A 168 -71.19 -47.49 42.13
C ASP A 168 -71.74 -47.51 43.56
N GLU A 169 -71.43 -46.51 44.40
CA GLU A 169 -72.04 -46.34 45.73
C GLU A 169 -73.57 -46.23 45.68
N ALA A 170 -74.11 -45.43 44.74
CA ALA A 170 -75.56 -45.32 44.54
C ALA A 170 -76.18 -46.66 44.07
N ARG A 171 -75.44 -47.45 43.29
CA ARG A 171 -75.84 -48.79 42.88
C ARG A 171 -75.87 -49.73 44.09
N ASP A 172 -74.85 -49.69 44.94
CA ASP A 172 -74.73 -50.53 46.14
C ASP A 172 -75.82 -50.18 47.16
N LEU A 173 -76.03 -48.90 47.48
CA LEU A 173 -77.11 -48.43 48.36
C LEU A 173 -78.50 -48.82 47.84
N LYS A 174 -78.72 -48.78 46.51
CA LYS A 174 -79.98 -49.24 45.92
C LYS A 174 -80.16 -50.76 46.09
N GLN A 175 -79.09 -51.55 46.00
CA GLN A 175 -79.13 -52.98 46.29
C GLN A 175 -79.42 -53.22 47.78
N GLU A 176 -78.79 -52.48 48.69
CA GLU A 176 -79.05 -52.57 50.13
C GLU A 176 -80.51 -52.25 50.48
N LEU A 177 -81.08 -51.18 49.91
CA LEU A 177 -82.50 -50.83 50.07
C LEU A 177 -83.42 -51.93 49.52
N GLN A 178 -83.11 -52.50 48.37
CA GLN A 178 -83.89 -53.60 47.78
C GLN A 178 -83.84 -54.87 48.64
N VAL A 179 -82.71 -55.17 49.27
CA VAL A 179 -82.57 -56.28 50.22
C VAL A 179 -83.37 -55.99 51.50
N ARG A 180 -83.32 -54.76 52.01
CA ARG A 180 -84.08 -54.32 53.19
C ARG A 180 -85.59 -54.35 52.96
N GLU A 181 -86.08 -54.07 51.75
CA GLU A 181 -87.49 -54.27 51.37
C GLU A 181 -87.91 -55.76 51.31
N ARG A 182 -86.97 -56.70 51.18
CA ARG A 182 -87.24 -58.15 51.13
C ARG A 182 -87.04 -58.90 52.45
N CYS A 183 -86.61 -58.23 53.53
CA CYS A 183 -86.45 -58.82 54.87
C CYS A 183 -87.13 -57.94 55.94
N PRO A 184 -88.22 -58.39 56.60
CA PRO A 184 -88.73 -57.72 57.79
C PRO A 184 -87.89 -58.11 59.03
N ASP A 185 -87.41 -57.08 59.73
CA ASP A 185 -86.86 -56.95 61.09
C ASP A 185 -86.03 -58.06 61.74
N ASN A 186 -84.86 -57.65 62.23
CA ASN A 186 -84.41 -58.08 63.55
C ASN A 186 -83.59 -56.96 64.22
N GLU A 187 -84.20 -56.30 65.20
CA GLU A 187 -83.52 -55.47 66.18
C GLU A 187 -82.49 -56.31 66.96
N ARG A 188 -81.24 -55.85 67.06
CA ARG A 188 -80.35 -56.21 68.17
C ARG A 188 -79.37 -55.09 68.51
N ASN A 189 -79.65 -54.51 69.66
CA ASN A 189 -78.86 -53.64 70.50
C ASN A 189 -77.46 -54.22 70.83
N MET A 190 -76.38 -53.45 70.67
CA MET A 190 -75.15 -53.59 71.47
C MET A 190 -74.40 -52.25 71.62
N ASN A 191 -74.24 -51.84 72.88
CA ASN A 191 -73.36 -50.78 73.37
C ASN A 191 -71.88 -51.08 73.10
N GLY A 192 -71.09 -50.04 72.80
CA GLY A 192 -69.63 -50.10 72.72
C GLY A 192 -69.01 -48.74 73.09
N HIS A 193 -68.42 -48.71 74.29
CA HIS A 193 -67.72 -47.63 74.97
C HIS A 193 -66.25 -47.49 74.48
N LEU A 194 -65.61 -46.36 74.84
CA LEU A 194 -64.19 -45.95 74.68
C LEU A 194 -63.83 -45.27 73.35
N ASP A 195 -62.84 -44.38 73.24
CA ASP A 195 -62.24 -43.29 74.02
C ASP A 195 -61.07 -42.77 73.16
N SER A 196 -60.78 -41.47 73.18
CA SER A 196 -59.48 -40.83 72.89
C SER A 196 -58.60 -41.27 71.70
N ASN A 197 -58.38 -40.33 70.75
CA ASN A 197 -57.04 -39.85 70.30
C ASN A 197 -57.27 -38.81 69.19
N ARG A 198 -57.16 -37.50 69.45
CA ARG A 198 -55.92 -36.69 69.44
C ARG A 198 -54.98 -37.06 68.28
N LEU A 199 -54.96 -36.24 67.23
CA LEU A 199 -53.75 -35.80 66.53
C LEU A 199 -54.02 -34.47 65.83
N LYS A 200 -53.47 -33.41 66.44
CA LYS A 200 -53.08 -32.18 65.74
C LYS A 200 -51.90 -32.53 64.84
N VAL A 201 -51.91 -32.10 63.59
CA VAL A 201 -50.71 -31.96 62.78
C VAL A 201 -50.51 -30.48 62.54
N GLU A 202 -49.68 -29.90 63.40
CA GLU A 202 -48.90 -28.71 63.09
C GLU A 202 -47.86 -29.12 62.05
N ASN A 203 -47.71 -28.33 60.99
CA ASN A 203 -46.44 -28.16 60.31
C ASN A 203 -46.30 -26.68 60.00
N GLU A 204 -45.55 -26.02 60.87
CA GLU A 204 -44.98 -24.70 60.67
C GLU A 204 -43.88 -24.80 59.61
N THR A 205 -43.84 -23.85 58.68
CA THR A 205 -42.56 -23.23 58.34
C THR A 205 -42.81 -21.77 57.93
N GLN A 206 -42.58 -20.87 58.89
CA GLN A 206 -42.27 -19.48 58.60
C GLN A 206 -40.84 -19.42 58.02
N THR A 207 -40.64 -18.74 56.90
CA THR A 207 -39.51 -17.80 56.74
C THR A 207 -39.88 -16.70 55.74
N THR A 208 -39.58 -15.50 56.21
CA THR A 208 -39.73 -14.14 55.66
C THR A 208 -39.20 -13.88 54.24
N PRO A 209 -39.69 -12.82 53.56
CA PRO A 209 -39.12 -12.30 52.32
C PRO A 209 -37.90 -11.41 52.61
N VAL A 210 -36.74 -11.73 52.04
CA VAL A 210 -35.56 -10.86 52.08
C VAL A 210 -35.57 -9.93 50.88
N LYS A 211 -35.77 -8.64 51.17
CA LYS A 211 -35.44 -7.52 50.30
C LYS A 211 -33.95 -7.57 49.94
N ARG A 212 -33.60 -7.47 48.66
CA ARG A 212 -32.25 -7.15 48.21
C ARG A 212 -32.22 -5.70 47.76
N ASP A 213 -31.60 -4.85 48.57
CA ASP A 213 -30.99 -3.61 48.12
C ASP A 213 -29.55 -3.89 47.66
N PRO A 214 -28.99 -3.04 46.78
CA PRO A 214 -27.81 -3.32 45.98
C PRO A 214 -26.54 -3.09 46.79
N ASN A 215 -25.41 -3.57 46.25
CA ASN A 215 -24.03 -3.34 46.66
C ASN A 215 -23.37 -4.54 47.36
N VAL A 216 -23.03 -5.55 46.56
CA VAL A 216 -21.97 -6.51 46.88
C VAL A 216 -20.88 -6.32 45.84
N ASN A 217 -19.75 -5.85 46.34
CA ASN A 217 -18.45 -5.76 45.71
C ASN A 217 -18.13 -7.08 44.97
N ILE A 218 -17.99 -7.00 43.66
CA ILE A 218 -17.78 -8.16 42.79
C ILE A 218 -16.31 -8.59 42.89
N ASP A 219 -16.01 -9.44 43.87
CA ASP A 219 -14.93 -10.40 43.75
C ASP A 219 -15.51 -11.65 43.06
N THR A 220 -15.45 -11.65 41.74
CA THR A 220 -15.84 -12.78 40.88
C THR A 220 -14.86 -13.93 41.09
N GLN A 221 -15.17 -14.81 42.06
CA GLN A 221 -14.64 -16.18 42.02
C GLN A 221 -15.26 -16.91 40.83
N PHE A 222 -14.63 -16.76 39.67
CA PHE A 222 -14.93 -17.56 38.49
C PHE A 222 -14.76 -19.06 38.81
N SER A 223 -15.73 -19.86 38.35
CA SER A 223 -15.63 -21.32 38.36
C SER A 223 -14.29 -21.77 37.75
N PRO A 224 -13.63 -22.82 38.30
CA PRO A 224 -12.38 -23.36 37.73
C PRO A 224 -12.42 -23.52 36.21
N SER A 225 -13.56 -23.97 35.65
CA SER A 225 -13.76 -24.13 34.21
C SER A 225 -13.79 -22.79 33.45
N SER A 226 -14.41 -21.75 34.02
CA SER A 226 -14.44 -20.41 33.44
C SER A 226 -13.06 -19.76 33.43
N ARG A 227 -12.24 -20.02 34.46
CA ARG A 227 -10.84 -19.55 34.52
C ARG A 227 -9.97 -20.20 33.46
N ILE A 228 -10.09 -21.52 33.28
CA ILE A 228 -9.33 -22.26 32.27
C ILE A 228 -9.72 -21.80 30.85
N LEU A 229 -11.01 -21.61 30.59
CA LEU A 229 -11.48 -21.08 29.30
C LEU A 229 -10.95 -19.67 29.03
N ALA A 230 -10.99 -18.78 30.03
CA ALA A 230 -10.44 -17.43 29.91
C ALA A 230 -8.93 -17.45 29.64
N LEU A 231 -8.16 -18.30 30.33
CA LEU A 231 -6.72 -18.43 30.10
C LEU A 231 -6.39 -18.97 28.71
N ASN A 232 -7.18 -19.92 28.18
CA ASN A 232 -7.00 -20.43 26.83
C ASN A 232 -7.28 -19.34 25.77
N ILE A 233 -8.34 -18.55 25.95
CA ILE A 233 -8.67 -17.43 25.06
C ILE A 233 -7.56 -16.37 25.10
N VAL A 234 -7.08 -16.00 26.28
CA VAL A 234 -5.97 -15.05 26.44
C VAL A 234 -4.68 -15.61 25.81
N GLY A 235 -4.38 -16.89 26.00
CA GLY A 235 -3.24 -17.56 25.37
C GLY A 235 -3.32 -17.56 23.84
N ASP A 236 -4.50 -17.82 23.28
CA ASP A 236 -4.72 -17.77 21.83
C ASP A 236 -4.60 -16.36 21.26
N LEU A 237 -5.09 -15.35 21.99
CA LEU A 237 -4.95 -13.95 21.62
C LEU A 237 -3.48 -13.52 21.64
N LEU A 238 -2.72 -13.86 22.68
CA LEU A 238 -1.29 -13.55 22.76
C LEU A 238 -0.50 -14.23 21.63
N ARG A 239 -0.82 -15.48 21.29
CA ARG A 239 -0.20 -16.18 20.15
C ARG A 239 -0.53 -15.51 18.81
N LYS A 240 -1.78 -15.05 18.62
CA LYS A 240 -2.18 -14.30 17.42
C LYS A 240 -1.49 -12.95 17.33
N VAL A 241 -1.36 -12.23 18.45
CA VAL A 241 -0.63 -10.95 18.52
C VAL A 241 0.84 -11.17 18.19
N GLY A 242 1.51 -12.18 18.76
CA GLY A 242 2.89 -12.51 18.43
C GLY A 242 3.10 -12.85 16.94
N ASN A 243 2.16 -13.59 16.33
CA ASN A 243 2.19 -13.88 14.90
C ASN A 243 1.98 -12.63 14.02
N LEU A 244 1.12 -11.71 14.46
CA LEU A 244 0.91 -10.42 13.78
C LEU A 244 2.14 -9.52 13.89
N GLU A 245 2.76 -9.44 15.05
CA GLU A 245 4.01 -8.70 15.27
C GLU A 245 5.16 -9.28 14.42
N ALA A 246 5.27 -10.60 14.33
CA ALA A 246 6.25 -11.26 13.45
C ALA A 246 6.02 -10.92 11.97
N LYS A 247 4.76 -10.95 11.49
CA LYS A 247 4.42 -10.55 10.12
C LYS A 247 4.66 -9.06 9.86
N LEU A 248 4.33 -8.18 10.80
CA LEU A 248 4.62 -6.75 10.70
C LEU A 248 6.13 -6.50 10.67
N GLY A 249 6.91 -7.23 11.48
CA GLY A 249 8.37 -7.22 11.43
C GLY A 249 8.92 -7.65 10.07
N GLN A 250 8.37 -8.71 9.47
CA GLN A 250 8.73 -9.16 8.12
C GLN A 250 8.37 -8.13 7.04
N CYS A 251 7.20 -7.49 7.10
CA CYS A 251 6.85 -6.41 6.17
C CYS A 251 7.80 -5.21 6.31
N ARG A 252 8.17 -4.84 7.54
CA ARG A 252 9.11 -3.73 7.79
C ARG A 252 10.51 -4.03 7.28
N ASN A 253 11.01 -5.26 7.51
CA ASN A 253 12.33 -5.69 7.07
C ASN A 253 12.38 -5.89 5.55
N GLY A 254 11.36 -6.50 4.95
CA GLY A 254 11.27 -6.66 3.50
C GLY A 254 11.20 -5.32 2.75
N TYR A 255 10.54 -4.31 3.32
CA TYR A 255 10.56 -2.96 2.75
C TYR A 255 11.95 -2.31 2.85
N ARG A 256 12.65 -2.50 3.97
CA ARG A 256 14.01 -2.00 4.18
C ARG A 256 15.02 -2.68 3.24
N GLU A 257 14.99 -4.00 3.10
CA GLU A 257 15.85 -4.75 2.18
C GLU A 257 15.57 -4.43 0.71
N SER A 258 14.32 -4.14 0.35
CA SER A 258 13.95 -3.70 -1.00
C SER A 258 14.54 -2.33 -1.35
N LEU A 259 14.52 -1.39 -0.39
CA LEU A 259 15.16 -0.08 -0.53
C LEU A 259 16.70 -0.19 -0.61
N GLU A 260 17.29 -1.06 0.21
CA GLU A 260 18.73 -1.29 0.24
C GLU A 260 19.21 -2.00 -1.04
N SER A 261 18.43 -2.95 -1.57
CA SER A 261 18.67 -3.60 -2.86
C SER A 261 18.49 -2.67 -4.06
N LYS A 262 17.62 -1.66 -3.97
CA LYS A 262 17.55 -0.58 -4.98
C LYS A 262 18.78 0.32 -4.89
N ARG A 263 19.22 0.69 -3.68
CA ARG A 263 20.41 1.52 -3.46
C ARG A 263 21.69 0.85 -3.95
N ILE A 264 21.89 -0.44 -3.69
CA ILE A 264 23.06 -1.21 -4.13
C ILE A 264 23.10 -1.34 -5.67
N ARG A 265 21.94 -1.52 -6.33
CA ARG A 265 21.85 -1.55 -7.80
C ARG A 265 22.20 -0.21 -8.46
N HIS A 266 21.85 0.91 -7.82
CA HIS A 266 22.28 2.23 -8.27
C HIS A 266 23.79 2.47 -8.09
N THR A 267 24.42 1.93 -7.04
CA THR A 267 25.86 2.05 -6.82
C THR A 267 26.71 1.11 -7.68
N ALA A 268 26.19 -0.08 -8.02
CA ALA A 268 26.91 -1.07 -8.85
C ALA A 268 26.96 -0.71 -10.34
N ARG A 269 25.95 0.02 -10.86
CA ARG A 269 25.97 0.54 -12.24
C ARG A 269 26.90 1.74 -12.46
N GLY A 270 27.48 2.31 -11.40
CA GLY A 270 28.39 3.47 -11.46
C GLY A 270 29.89 3.15 -11.42
N ARG A 271 30.31 1.88 -11.35
CA ARG A 271 31.73 1.50 -11.26
C ARG A 271 32.08 0.32 -12.18
N THR A 272 32.09 0.57 -13.48
CA THR A 272 32.91 -0.20 -14.42
C THR A 272 33.48 0.76 -15.46
N SER A 273 34.54 1.48 -15.09
CA SER A 273 35.42 2.14 -16.05
C SER A 273 36.54 1.16 -16.37
N PRO A 274 36.71 0.69 -17.61
CA PRO A 274 37.89 -0.07 -17.98
C PRO A 274 39.09 0.90 -18.03
N SER A 275 40.07 0.65 -17.17
CA SER A 275 41.40 1.26 -17.25
C SER A 275 42.08 0.83 -18.54
N VAL A 276 42.24 1.73 -19.50
CA VAL A 276 43.04 1.49 -20.70
C VAL A 276 44.51 1.75 -20.34
N GLN A 277 45.24 0.65 -20.10
CA GLN A 277 46.70 0.66 -20.09
C GLN A 277 47.22 0.98 -21.48
N GLY A 278 48.22 1.86 -21.53
CA GLY A 278 48.78 2.43 -22.74
C GLY A 278 49.51 1.43 -23.63
N PHE A 279 49.62 1.80 -24.90
CA PHE A 279 50.64 1.30 -25.80
C PHE A 279 51.21 2.48 -26.60
N THR A 280 52.46 2.78 -26.27
CA THR A 280 53.42 3.53 -27.08
C THR A 280 53.96 2.64 -28.19
N LYS A 281 53.77 3.04 -29.46
CA LYS A 281 54.79 3.28 -30.50
C LYS A 281 54.11 3.44 -31.85
#